data_AF-A0A815WE93-F1
#
_entry.id   AF-A0A815WE93-F1
#
_cell.length_a   1.000
_cell.length_b   1.000
_cell.length_c   1.000
_cell.angle_alpha   90.00
_cell.angle_beta   90.00
_cell.angle_gamma   90.00
#
_symmetry.space_group_name_H-M   'P 1'
#
loop_
_entity.id
_entity.type
_entity.pdbx_description
1 polymer ?
#
loop_
_entity_poly.entity_id
_entity_poly.type
_entity_poly.pdbx_seq_one_letter_code
_entity_poly.pdbx_strand_id
1 'polypeptide(L)'
;MMDYRNENATSENQYQFLESYIRRYSLTAHHPIGTCKMGKQEDPMAVVTPDTRVKGVKGLRVVDASIMPTLVSGNTNIPTIAIAERAADLIKSNS
;
A
#
# COMPACT_ATOMS: atom_id res chain seq x y z
N MET A 1 -12.23 1.55 27.49
CA MET A 1 -12.38 2.70 26.60
C MET A 1 -11.83 3.90 27.36
N MET A 2 -10.76 4.57 26.89
CA MET A 2 -10.28 5.79 27.55
C MET A 2 -11.33 6.88 27.35
N ASP A 3 -11.78 7.48 28.45
CA ASP A 3 -12.77 8.55 28.43
C ASP A 3 -12.05 9.87 28.16
N TYR A 4 -12.12 10.34 26.91
CA TYR A 4 -11.43 11.55 26.44
C TYR A 4 -12.26 12.82 26.61
N ARG A 5 -13.49 12.71 27.13
CA ARG A 5 -14.37 13.86 27.33
C ARG A 5 -13.97 14.61 28.60
N ASN A 6 -13.16 15.64 28.41
CA ASN A 6 -13.03 16.69 29.41
C ASN A 6 -14.15 17.73 29.16
N GLU A 7 -15.16 17.74 30.03
CA GLU A 7 -16.33 18.63 29.96
C GLU A 7 -15.96 20.13 30.06
N ASN A 8 -14.75 20.44 30.52
CA ASN A 8 -14.22 21.81 30.67
C ASN A 8 -13.21 22.20 29.57
N ALA A 9 -12.97 21.37 28.56
CA ALA A 9 -12.02 21.68 27.49
C ALA A 9 -12.65 22.54 26.40
N THR A 10 -11.98 23.64 26.02
CA THR A 10 -12.31 24.38 24.79
C THR A 10 -12.06 23.51 23.56
N SER A 11 -12.72 23.82 22.43
CA SER A 11 -12.51 23.10 21.17
C SER A 11 -11.03 23.09 20.75
N GLU A 12 -10.34 24.23 20.93
CA GLU A 12 -8.91 24.37 20.67
C GLU A 12 -8.06 23.40 21.51
N ASN A 13 -8.33 23.31 22.82
CA ASN A 13 -7.61 22.39 23.71
C ASN A 13 -7.90 20.92 23.36
N GLN A 14 -9.09 20.60 22.84
CA GLN A 14 -9.42 19.25 22.37
C GLN A 14 -8.67 18.88 21.09
N TYR A 15 -8.55 19.79 20.12
CA TYR A 15 -7.77 19.53 18.90
C TYR A 15 -6.29 19.30 19.19
N GLN A 16 -5.69 20.15 20.03
CA GLN A 16 -4.29 20.00 20.44
C GLN A 16 -4.05 18.68 21.16
N PHE A 17 -4.98 18.27 22.03
CA PHE A 17 -4.94 16.97 22.67
C PHE A 17 -4.98 15.82 21.64
N LEU A 18 -5.97 15.82 20.75
CA LEU A 18 -6.13 14.77 19.73
C LEU A 18 -4.90 14.69 18.80
N GLU A 19 -4.35 15.83 18.39
CA GLU A 19 -3.12 15.88 17.60
C GLU A 19 -1.95 15.24 18.34
N SER A 20 -1.71 15.64 19.60
CA SER A 20 -0.63 15.09 20.41
C SER A 20 -0.78 13.58 20.64
N TYR A 21 -2.02 13.11 20.83
CA TYR A 21 -2.34 11.71 21.00
C TYR A 21 -2.05 10.92 19.71
N ILE A 22 -2.53 11.39 18.56
CA ILE A 22 -2.27 10.77 17.27
C ILE A 22 -0.76 10.71 17.01
N ARG A 23 -0.02 11.81 17.22
CA ARG A 23 1.45 11.84 17.03
C ARG A 23 2.19 10.83 17.90
N ARG A 24 1.74 10.62 19.14
CA ARG A 24 2.41 9.73 20.10
C ARG A 24 2.06 8.26 19.93
N TYR A 25 0.83 7.96 19.54
CA TYR A 25 0.29 6.60 19.57
C TYR A 25 -0.08 6.02 18.20
N SER A 26 0.13 6.76 17.11
CA SER A 26 -0.03 6.20 15.76
C SER A 26 0.95 5.05 15.51
N LEU A 27 0.44 3.98 14.91
CA LEU A 27 1.19 2.80 14.53
C LEU A 27 0.90 2.43 13.08
N THR A 28 1.79 1.66 12.47
CA THR A 28 1.51 1.07 11.17
C THR A 28 0.42 0.01 11.27
N ALA A 29 -0.47 -0.04 10.29
CA ALA A 29 -1.40 -1.15 10.10
C ALA A 29 -0.75 -2.36 9.39
N HIS A 30 0.58 -2.33 9.19
CA HIS A 30 1.35 -3.38 8.52
C HIS A 30 0.92 -3.67 7.07
N HIS A 31 0.52 -2.63 6.34
CA HIS A 31 0.13 -2.69 4.93
C HIS A 31 1.11 -1.93 4.00
N PRO A 32 2.42 -2.23 4.00
CA PRO A 32 3.37 -1.60 3.10
C PRO A 32 3.15 -2.05 1.65
N ILE A 33 3.23 -1.09 0.71
CA ILE A 33 3.03 -1.31 -0.73
C ILE A 33 3.87 -0.31 -1.56
N GLY A 34 3.89 -0.48 -2.88
CA GLY A 34 4.27 0.58 -3.83
C GLY A 34 5.76 0.79 -4.07
N THR A 35 6.65 0.10 -3.36
CA THR A 35 8.11 0.21 -3.54
C THR A 35 8.60 -0.31 -4.91
N CYS A 36 7.83 -1.15 -5.59
CA CYS A 36 8.06 -1.58 -6.97
C CYS A 36 6.86 -1.23 -7.87
N LYS A 37 6.34 -0.01 -7.74
CA LYS A 37 5.16 0.51 -8.43
C LYS A 37 4.97 -0.05 -9.84
N MET A 38 3.82 -0.69 -10.07
CA MET A 38 3.33 -1.05 -11.39
C MET A 38 2.82 0.20 -12.12
N GLY A 39 3.15 0.33 -13.40
CA GLY A 39 2.67 1.42 -14.23
C GLY A 39 2.86 1.15 -15.71
N LYS A 40 2.44 2.11 -16.54
CA LYS A 40 2.65 2.02 -18.00
C LYS A 40 4.14 2.07 -18.34
N GLN A 41 4.50 1.64 -19.54
CA GLN A 41 5.91 1.61 -19.98
C GLN A 41 6.55 3.00 -19.93
N GLU A 42 5.76 4.04 -20.21
CA GLU A 42 6.16 5.44 -20.28
C GLU A 42 6.15 6.13 -18.91
N ASP A 43 5.59 5.50 -17.85
CA ASP A 43 5.61 6.07 -16.50
C ASP A 43 7.05 6.03 -15.96
N PRO A 44 7.70 7.18 -15.73
CA PRO A 44 9.09 7.22 -15.26
C PRO A 44 9.26 6.70 -13.84
N MET A 45 8.19 6.65 -13.04
CA MET A 45 8.19 6.14 -11.67
C MET A 45 7.84 4.65 -11.58
N ALA A 46 7.42 4.02 -12.69
CA ALA A 46 7.11 2.60 -12.69
C ALA A 46 8.38 1.75 -12.65
N VAL A 47 8.34 0.70 -11.82
CA VAL A 47 9.38 -0.34 -11.71
C VAL A 47 9.00 -1.58 -12.50
N VAL A 48 7.71 -1.93 -12.48
CA VAL A 48 7.17 -3.04 -13.27
C VAL A 48 6.08 -2.59 -14.24
N THR A 49 5.95 -3.32 -15.36
CA THR A 49 4.86 -3.18 -16.32
C THR A 49 3.57 -3.85 -15.82
N PRO A 50 2.40 -3.62 -16.46
CA PRO A 50 1.13 -4.22 -16.03
C PRO A 50 1.11 -5.76 -16.11
N ASP A 51 2.01 -6.35 -16.87
CA ASP A 51 2.24 -7.79 -16.92
C ASP A 51 3.32 -8.24 -15.92
N THR A 52 3.59 -7.47 -14.86
CA THR A 52 4.49 -7.79 -13.72
C THR A 52 5.97 -7.94 -14.04
N ARG A 53 6.43 -7.58 -15.25
CA ARG A 53 7.85 -7.67 -15.64
C ARG A 53 8.62 -6.44 -15.16
N VAL A 54 9.85 -6.66 -14.70
CA VAL A 54 10.74 -5.56 -14.32
C VAL A 54 11.19 -4.80 -15.57
N LYS A 55 11.01 -3.48 -15.56
CA LYS A 55 11.41 -2.63 -16.69
C LYS A 55 12.93 -2.70 -16.89
N GLY A 56 13.34 -2.97 -18.13
CA GLY A 56 14.76 -3.05 -18.51
C GLY A 56 15.47 -4.34 -18.12
N VAL A 57 14.79 -5.30 -17.46
CA VAL A 57 15.40 -6.58 -17.05
C VAL A 57 14.65 -7.75 -17.70
N LYS A 58 15.39 -8.58 -18.44
CA LYS A 58 14.82 -9.76 -19.10
C LYS A 58 14.63 -10.89 -18.09
N GLY A 59 13.48 -11.56 -18.16
CA GLY A 59 13.20 -12.79 -17.40
C GLY A 59 12.92 -12.59 -15.91
N LEU A 60 12.77 -11.35 -15.45
CA LEU A 60 12.50 -11.02 -14.04
C LEU A 60 11.09 -10.42 -13.86
N ARG A 61 10.42 -10.83 -12.79
CA ARG A 61 9.10 -10.36 -12.38
C ARG A 61 9.08 -10.06 -10.89
N VAL A 62 8.23 -9.13 -10.46
CA VAL A 62 7.90 -8.90 -9.04
C VAL A 62 6.42 -9.17 -8.86
N VAL A 63 6.07 -10.01 -7.88
CA VAL A 63 4.69 -10.49 -7.66
C VAL A 63 4.41 -10.49 -6.16
N ASP A 64 4.17 -9.31 -5.62
CA ASP A 64 3.74 -9.09 -4.23
C ASP A 64 3.07 -7.70 -4.10
N ALA A 65 2.84 -7.25 -2.87
CA ALA A 65 2.19 -5.97 -2.60
C ALA A 65 3.01 -4.73 -3.02
N SER A 66 4.32 -4.88 -3.22
CA SER A 66 5.20 -3.77 -3.62
C SER A 66 4.82 -3.18 -4.98
N ILE A 67 4.14 -3.96 -5.84
CA ILE A 67 3.76 -3.49 -7.18
C ILE A 67 2.49 -2.63 -7.18
N MET A 68 1.71 -2.61 -6.09
CA MET A 68 0.47 -1.83 -6.04
C MET A 68 0.78 -0.33 -6.15
N PRO A 69 0.23 0.40 -7.15
CA PRO A 69 0.56 1.81 -7.34
C PRO A 69 -0.09 2.72 -6.29
N THR A 70 -1.18 2.27 -5.67
CA THR A 70 -1.92 2.94 -4.61
C THR A 70 -2.47 1.91 -3.63
N LEU A 71 -2.77 2.33 -2.40
CA LEU A 71 -3.29 1.42 -1.38
C LEU A 71 -4.71 0.99 -1.76
N VAL A 72 -4.90 -0.32 -1.86
CA VAL A 72 -6.23 -0.91 -2.08
C VAL A 72 -7.00 -0.85 -0.76
N SER A 73 -8.27 -0.44 -0.81
CA SER A 73 -9.15 -0.43 0.36
C SER A 73 -9.33 -1.85 0.91
N GLY A 74 -8.88 -2.08 2.15
CA GLY A 74 -8.93 -3.37 2.84
C GLY A 74 -7.54 -3.87 3.23
N ASN A 75 -7.49 -5.09 3.79
CA ASN A 75 -6.22 -5.69 4.22
C ASN A 75 -5.44 -6.19 3.00
N THR A 76 -4.13 -5.89 2.94
CA THR A 76 -3.29 -6.14 1.75
C THR A 76 -3.09 -7.62 1.40
N ASN A 77 -3.43 -8.55 2.30
CA ASN A 77 -3.34 -9.98 2.05
C ASN A 77 -4.16 -10.41 0.82
N ILE A 78 -5.45 -10.05 0.76
CA ILE A 78 -6.34 -10.45 -0.33
C ILE A 78 -5.91 -9.84 -1.67
N PRO A 79 -5.62 -8.54 -1.78
CA PRO A 79 -5.05 -7.96 -2.99
C PRO A 79 -3.73 -8.61 -3.43
N THR A 80 -2.86 -8.99 -2.48
CA THR A 80 -1.59 -9.68 -2.79
C THR A 80 -1.84 -11.06 -3.40
N ILE A 81 -2.76 -11.84 -2.83
CA ILE A 81 -3.16 -13.14 -3.38
C ILE A 81 -3.74 -12.97 -4.78
N ALA A 82 -4.63 -11.99 -4.99
CA ALA A 82 -5.21 -11.73 -6.31
C ALA A 82 -4.17 -11.34 -7.37
N ILE A 83 -3.15 -10.56 -6.99
CA ILE A 83 -1.99 -10.26 -7.84
C ILE A 83 -1.24 -11.54 -8.19
N ALA A 84 -0.97 -12.40 -7.22
CA ALA A 84 -0.25 -13.66 -7.43
C ALA A 84 -1.00 -14.59 -8.38
N GLU A 85 -2.31 -14.76 -8.19
CA GLU A 85 -3.17 -15.54 -9.09
C GLU A 85 -3.12 -15.02 -10.52
N ARG A 86 -3.29 -13.71 -10.71
CA ARG A 86 -3.22 -13.09 -12.04
C ARG A 86 -1.84 -13.24 -12.68
N ALA A 87 -0.78 -13.08 -11.90
CA ALA A 87 0.59 -13.23 -12.39
C ALA A 87 0.89 -14.68 -12.79
N ALA A 88 0.36 -15.67 -12.06
CA ALA A 88 0.51 -17.08 -12.40
C ALA A 88 -0.08 -17.40 -13.77
N ASP A 89 -1.28 -16.87 -14.08
CA ASP A 89 -1.89 -17.01 -15.41
C ASP A 89 -1.02 -16.37 -16.51
N LEU A 90 -0.50 -15.16 -16.27
CA LEU A 90 0.38 -14.47 -17.22
C LEU A 90 1.71 -15.22 -17.44
N ILE A 91 2.22 -15.90 -16.42
CA ILE A 91 3.44 -16.70 -16.54
C ILE A 91 3.16 -17.94 -17.39
N LYS A 92 2.07 -18.67 -17.08
CA LYS A 92 1.66 -19.86 -17.84
C LYS A 92 1.33 -19.55 -19.31
N SER A 93 0.67 -18.43 -19.58
CA SER A 93 0.29 -18.05 -20.95
C SER A 93 1.47 -17.62 -21.83
N ASN A 94 2.61 -17.30 -21.23
CA ASN A 94 3.83 -16.87 -21.90
C ASN A 94 4.94 -17.93 -21.82
N SER A 95 4.60 -19.16 -21.41
CA SER A 95 5.49 -20.33 -21.38
C SER A 95 5.39 -21.13 -22.67
#